data_AF-A0A9E5V2V0-F1
#
_entry.id   AF-A0A9E5V2V0-F1
#
_cell.length_a   1.000
_cell.length_b   1.000
_cell.length_c   1.000
_cell.angle_alpha   90.00
_cell.angle_beta   90.00
_cell.angle_gamma   90.00
#
_symmetry.space_group_name_H-M   'P 1'
#
loop_
_entity.id
_entity.type
_entity.pdbx_description
1 polymer ?
#
loop_
_entity_poly.entity_id
_entity_poly.type
_entity_poly.pdbx_seq_one_letter_code
_entity_poly.pdbx_strand_id
1 'polypeptide(L)'
;MLPQPSMAQVERWLDRLETAPLPRLELPFGEWGALMEREDWRQRLIDRRHPMASEPISNPVTTLSLWLQNQFETGWQAIESLISGSPELAFSLREETTSEAIVRRIKQVTVQPSETTEAATVLLLLILTAEADDRFAVRVRVLPNVGEPFLPANLNLSLLSAESEEVLQSVQARSQDNSIQLRRFRCAIGTQFRIQIAIDTAIGVESFVV
;
A
#
# COMPACT_ATOMS: atom_id res chain seq x y z
N MET A 1 -7.30 11.16 35.28
CA MET A 1 -6.21 10.18 35.32
C MET A 1 -6.65 8.95 34.55
N LEU A 2 -5.82 8.45 33.65
CA LEU A 2 -6.10 7.21 32.93
C LEU A 2 -5.94 6.03 33.90
N PRO A 3 -6.79 4.99 33.79
CA PRO A 3 -6.63 3.80 34.61
C PRO A 3 -5.30 3.12 34.28
N GLN A 4 -4.65 2.54 35.31
CA GLN A 4 -3.43 1.74 35.17
C GLN A 4 -3.82 0.25 35.25
N PRO A 5 -4.13 -0.41 34.12
CA PRO A 5 -4.60 -1.79 34.13
C PRO A 5 -3.43 -2.77 34.37
N SER A 6 -3.73 -3.85 35.07
CA SER A 6 -2.85 -5.02 35.18
C SER A 6 -2.77 -5.77 33.86
N MET A 7 -1.69 -6.54 33.64
CA MET A 7 -1.53 -7.37 32.43
C MET A 7 -2.71 -8.33 32.20
N ALA A 8 -3.29 -8.89 33.26
CA ALA A 8 -4.46 -9.77 33.18
C ALA A 8 -5.77 -9.02 32.79
N GLN A 9 -5.84 -7.70 33.01
CA GLN A 9 -6.93 -6.88 32.49
C GLN A 9 -6.71 -6.58 31.00
N VAL A 10 -5.47 -6.27 30.62
CA VAL A 10 -5.12 -6.01 29.23
C VAL A 10 -5.35 -7.24 28.35
N GLU A 11 -4.96 -8.44 28.78
CA GLU A 11 -5.22 -9.67 28.01
C GLU A 11 -6.71 -9.89 27.76
N ARG A 12 -7.56 -9.66 28.77
CA ARG A 12 -9.02 -9.74 28.61
C ARG A 12 -9.57 -8.69 27.64
N TRP A 13 -8.99 -7.49 27.63
CA TRP A 13 -9.35 -6.47 26.65
C TRP A 13 -8.94 -6.91 25.25
N LEU A 14 -7.72 -7.40 25.07
CA LEU A 14 -7.20 -7.87 23.79
C LEU A 14 -8.05 -9.01 23.21
N ASP A 15 -8.39 -10.03 24.01
CA ASP A 15 -9.25 -11.14 23.59
C ASP A 15 -10.62 -10.65 23.09
N ARG A 16 -11.24 -9.72 23.84
CA ARG A 16 -12.54 -9.17 23.48
C ARG A 16 -12.48 -8.31 22.21
N LEU A 17 -11.40 -7.56 22.06
CA LEU A 17 -11.18 -6.71 20.92
C LEU A 17 -10.72 -7.49 19.68
N GLU A 18 -10.32 -8.74 19.78
CA GLU A 18 -9.75 -9.49 18.67
C GLU A 18 -10.71 -9.61 17.46
N THR A 19 -11.98 -9.86 17.72
CA THR A 19 -12.99 -10.17 16.67
C THR A 19 -14.01 -9.04 16.46
N ALA A 20 -13.92 -7.96 17.24
CA ALA A 20 -14.91 -6.89 17.22
C ALA A 20 -14.82 -6.04 15.93
N PRO A 21 -15.92 -5.76 15.20
CA PRO A 21 -15.86 -4.94 13.99
C PRO A 21 -15.44 -3.48 14.26
N LEU A 22 -15.77 -2.95 15.44
CA LEU A 22 -15.40 -1.59 15.86
C LEU A 22 -14.77 -1.62 17.28
N PRO A 23 -13.47 -1.91 17.40
CA PRO A 23 -12.81 -2.13 18.69
C PRO A 23 -12.92 -0.94 19.64
N ARG A 24 -12.95 0.29 19.12
CA ARG A 24 -13.10 1.50 19.92
C ARG A 24 -14.39 1.50 20.76
N LEU A 25 -15.47 0.88 20.30
CA LEU A 25 -16.77 0.91 20.96
C LEU A 25 -16.95 -0.22 21.99
N GLU A 26 -16.06 -1.21 22.01
CA GLU A 26 -16.12 -2.35 22.94
C GLU A 26 -15.60 -2.01 24.34
N LEU A 27 -14.82 -0.94 24.47
CA LEU A 27 -14.26 -0.50 25.75
C LEU A 27 -14.74 0.90 26.12
N PRO A 28 -14.99 1.15 27.43
CA PRO A 28 -15.12 2.49 27.96
C PRO A 28 -13.94 3.38 27.54
N PHE A 29 -14.21 4.66 27.29
CA PHE A 29 -13.20 5.59 26.76
C PHE A 29 -11.90 5.64 27.58
N GLY A 30 -11.99 5.58 28.91
CA GLY A 30 -10.80 5.59 29.76
C GLY A 30 -9.93 4.34 29.60
N GLU A 31 -10.55 3.18 29.39
CA GLU A 31 -9.86 1.91 29.18
C GLU A 31 -9.22 1.85 27.79
N TRP A 32 -9.95 2.34 26.77
CA TRP A 32 -9.41 2.51 25.43
C TRP A 32 -8.21 3.47 25.41
N GLY A 33 -8.31 4.60 26.14
CA GLY A 33 -7.21 5.55 26.27
C GLY A 33 -5.97 4.94 26.92
N ALA A 34 -6.13 4.18 28.00
CA ALA A 34 -5.04 3.48 28.67
C ALA A 34 -4.40 2.39 27.79
N LEU A 35 -5.19 1.70 26.96
CA LEU A 35 -4.70 0.72 26.00
C LEU A 35 -3.87 1.39 24.90
N MET A 36 -4.34 2.51 24.35
CA MET A 36 -3.68 3.22 23.24
C MET A 36 -2.42 3.99 23.66
N GLU A 37 -2.36 4.45 24.91
CA GLU A 37 -1.20 5.19 25.46
C GLU A 37 0.08 4.34 25.48
N ARG A 38 -0.06 3.01 25.52
CA ARG A 38 1.05 2.07 25.56
C ARG A 38 1.28 1.37 24.23
N GLU A 39 2.45 1.62 23.64
CA GLU A 39 2.84 1.07 22.33
C GLU A 39 2.84 -0.46 22.32
N ASP A 40 3.32 -1.09 23.40
CA ASP A 40 3.41 -2.56 23.50
C ASP A 40 2.03 -3.24 23.50
N TRP A 41 1.00 -2.59 24.05
CA TRP A 41 -0.35 -3.11 24.06
C TRP A 41 -1.08 -2.88 22.74
N ARG A 42 -0.80 -1.74 22.10
CA ARG A 42 -1.30 -1.45 20.76
C ARG A 42 -0.78 -2.46 19.75
N GLN A 43 0.52 -2.75 19.77
CA GLN A 43 1.14 -3.75 18.89
C GLN A 43 0.54 -5.14 19.11
N ARG A 44 0.35 -5.57 20.36
CA ARG A 44 -0.31 -6.86 20.65
C ARG A 44 -1.75 -6.94 20.15
N LEU A 45 -2.50 -5.83 20.19
CA LEU A 45 -3.84 -5.80 19.62
C LEU A 45 -3.80 -5.90 18.11
N ILE A 46 -2.86 -5.21 17.46
CA ILE A 46 -2.63 -5.28 16.01
C ILE A 46 -2.28 -6.72 15.61
N ASP A 47 -1.34 -7.36 16.29
CA ASP A 47 -0.91 -8.74 16.02
C ASP A 47 -2.06 -9.75 16.15
N ARG A 48 -2.91 -9.59 17.17
CA ARG A 48 -4.05 -10.49 17.42
C ARG A 48 -5.22 -10.27 16.47
N ARG A 49 -5.49 -8.99 16.15
CA ARG A 49 -6.57 -8.61 15.23
C ARG A 49 -6.18 -8.78 13.78
N HIS A 50 -4.90 -8.97 13.48
CA HIS A 50 -4.51 -9.53 12.21
C HIS A 50 -5.24 -10.87 12.11
N PRO A 51 -6.24 -11.01 11.22
CA PRO A 51 -6.83 -12.31 11.00
C PRO A 51 -5.69 -13.25 10.60
N MET A 52 -5.96 -14.54 10.49
CA MET A 52 -5.26 -15.36 9.51
C MET A 52 -5.51 -14.85 8.06
N ALA A 53 -5.41 -13.54 7.80
CA ALA A 53 -4.83 -13.04 6.59
C ALA A 53 -3.47 -13.72 6.54
N SER A 54 -3.34 -14.63 5.57
CA SER A 54 -2.11 -14.94 4.86
C SER A 54 -0.97 -14.05 5.32
N GLU A 55 0.13 -14.67 5.78
CA GLU A 55 1.44 -14.03 5.98
C GLU A 55 1.47 -12.73 5.19
N PRO A 56 1.83 -11.56 5.79
CA PRO A 56 2.22 -10.46 4.93
C PRO A 56 3.23 -11.11 4.01
N ILE A 57 2.89 -11.23 2.72
CA ILE A 57 3.87 -11.60 1.72
C ILE A 57 4.90 -10.53 2.00
N SER A 58 6.00 -10.94 2.65
CA SER A 58 7.05 -10.03 3.08
C SER A 58 7.72 -9.69 1.77
N ASN A 59 7.04 -8.82 1.02
CA ASN A 59 7.52 -8.24 -0.19
C ASN A 59 8.74 -7.49 0.31
N PRO A 60 9.94 -7.89 -0.14
CA PRO A 60 11.16 -7.26 0.33
C PRO A 60 11.01 -5.75 0.13
N VAL A 61 11.43 -4.98 1.14
CA VAL A 61 11.40 -3.51 1.04
C VAL A 61 12.15 -3.11 -0.22
N THR A 62 11.44 -2.46 -1.14
CA THR A 62 12.00 -2.04 -2.42
C THR A 62 12.81 -0.76 -2.20
N THR A 63 14.09 -0.78 -2.61
CA THR A 63 15.02 0.34 -2.43
C THR A 63 15.12 1.17 -3.70
N LEU A 64 14.42 2.31 -3.71
CA LEU A 64 14.24 3.12 -4.91
C LEU A 64 15.51 3.84 -5.36
N SER A 65 16.46 4.13 -4.47
CA SER A 65 17.79 4.63 -4.85
C SER A 65 18.59 3.65 -5.71
N LEU A 66 18.39 2.33 -5.55
CA LEU A 66 19.03 1.32 -6.40
C LEU A 66 18.51 1.35 -7.83
N TRP A 67 17.27 1.81 -8.03
CA TRP A 67 16.67 1.90 -9.36
C TRP A 67 17.40 2.90 -10.27
N LEU A 68 18.00 3.96 -9.71
CA LEU A 68 18.88 4.87 -10.47
C LEU A 68 20.14 4.17 -10.98
N GLN A 69 20.57 3.10 -10.32
CA GLN A 69 21.74 2.31 -10.69
C GLN A 69 21.38 1.13 -11.58
N ASN A 70 20.16 1.11 -12.14
CA ASN A 70 19.61 0.02 -12.92
C ASN A 70 19.54 -1.34 -12.17
N GLN A 71 19.44 -1.29 -10.85
CA GLN A 71 19.24 -2.46 -10.00
C GLN A 71 17.78 -2.49 -9.55
N PHE A 72 17.08 -3.59 -9.82
CA PHE A 72 15.63 -3.72 -9.58
C PHE A 72 15.34 -5.03 -8.85
N GLU A 73 14.41 -4.96 -7.90
CA GLU A 73 13.95 -6.09 -7.11
C GLU A 73 13.01 -6.99 -7.92
N THR A 74 12.88 -8.25 -7.48
CA THR A 74 12.03 -9.26 -8.12
C THR A 74 10.58 -8.77 -8.26
N GLY A 75 10.01 -8.96 -9.46
CA GLY A 75 8.64 -8.59 -9.77
C GLY A 75 8.49 -7.20 -10.42
N TRP A 76 9.49 -6.32 -10.28
CA TRP A 76 9.52 -5.05 -11.01
C TRP A 76 10.08 -5.24 -12.41
N GLN A 77 9.35 -4.76 -13.40
CA GLN A 77 9.71 -4.88 -14.82
C GLN A 77 9.75 -3.50 -15.48
N ALA A 78 10.48 -3.42 -16.59
CA ALA A 78 10.47 -2.27 -17.47
C ALA A 78 9.10 -2.19 -18.16
N ILE A 79 8.56 -0.98 -18.34
CA ILE A 79 7.20 -0.81 -18.88
C ILE A 79 7.11 -1.31 -20.32
N GLU A 80 8.22 -1.22 -21.04
CA GLU A 80 8.39 -1.67 -22.41
C GLU A 80 8.07 -3.17 -22.58
N SER A 81 8.27 -3.98 -21.54
CA SER A 81 7.92 -5.41 -21.56
C SER A 81 6.40 -5.63 -21.66
N LEU A 82 5.60 -4.75 -21.07
CA LEU A 82 4.13 -4.83 -21.10
C LEU A 82 3.51 -4.10 -22.29
N ILE A 83 4.07 -2.94 -22.67
CA ILE A 83 3.58 -2.14 -23.82
C ILE A 83 3.66 -2.95 -25.13
N SER A 84 4.72 -3.74 -25.30
CA SER A 84 4.96 -4.52 -26.53
C SER A 84 3.86 -5.56 -26.79
N GLY A 85 3.08 -5.94 -25.78
CA GLY A 85 1.98 -6.89 -25.88
C GLY A 85 0.58 -6.29 -25.81
N SER A 86 0.41 -4.97 -25.63
CA SER A 86 -0.91 -4.37 -25.35
C SER A 86 -1.04 -2.90 -25.82
N PRO A 87 -1.76 -2.65 -26.93
CA PRO A 87 -1.95 -1.30 -27.48
C PRO A 87 -2.70 -0.33 -26.54
N GLU A 88 -3.63 -0.83 -25.73
CA GLU A 88 -4.41 -0.01 -24.79
C GLU A 88 -3.55 0.54 -23.65
N LEU A 89 -2.63 -0.27 -23.13
CA LEU A 89 -1.62 0.16 -22.16
C LEU A 89 -0.64 1.16 -22.80
N ALA A 90 -0.23 0.92 -24.04
CA ALA A 90 0.65 1.82 -24.81
C ALA A 90 0.06 3.23 -24.98
N PHE A 91 -1.26 3.36 -25.01
CA PHE A 91 -1.94 4.67 -25.05
C PHE A 91 -1.98 5.31 -23.67
N SER A 92 -2.34 4.56 -22.63
CA SER A 92 -2.44 5.05 -21.25
C SER A 92 -1.11 5.52 -20.65
N LEU A 93 0.01 5.01 -21.18
CA LEU A 93 1.38 5.26 -20.70
C LEU A 93 2.14 6.33 -21.50
N ARG A 94 1.49 6.92 -22.52
CA ARG A 94 2.13 7.78 -23.53
C ARG A 94 2.37 9.23 -23.08
N GLU A 95 1.96 9.59 -21.88
CA GLU A 95 2.15 10.93 -21.34
C GLU A 95 3.45 11.00 -20.51
N GLU A 96 4.36 11.89 -20.92
CA GLU A 96 5.67 12.21 -20.32
C GLU A 96 6.87 11.29 -20.69
N THR A 97 7.22 11.25 -21.97
CA THR A 97 8.59 10.91 -22.40
C THR A 97 9.40 12.19 -22.58
N THR A 98 10.42 12.41 -21.75
CA THR A 98 11.76 12.99 -22.08
C THR A 98 12.45 13.57 -20.84
N SER A 99 13.01 12.72 -19.98
CA SER A 99 14.18 13.13 -19.18
C SER A 99 14.97 11.89 -18.79
N GLU A 100 16.29 11.95 -18.93
CA GLU A 100 17.22 10.84 -18.60
C GLU A 100 17.21 10.48 -17.11
N ALA A 101 16.68 11.36 -16.25
CA ALA A 101 16.56 11.16 -14.81
C ALA A 101 15.25 10.47 -14.37
N ILE A 102 14.47 9.91 -15.31
CA ILE A 102 13.18 9.27 -15.01
C ILE A 102 13.33 7.75 -15.05
N VAL A 103 13.06 7.09 -13.91
CA VAL A 103 12.93 5.63 -13.85
C VAL A 103 11.46 5.26 -13.76
N ARG A 104 11.03 4.34 -14.62
CA ARG A 104 9.65 3.86 -14.65
C ARG A 104 9.63 2.34 -14.52
N ARG A 105 8.92 1.82 -13.52
CA ARG A 105 8.82 0.38 -13.29
C ARG A 105 7.39 -0.01 -12.97
N ILE A 106 7.04 -1.21 -13.39
CA ILE A 106 5.70 -1.77 -13.25
C ILE A 106 5.79 -3.13 -12.58
N LYS A 107 4.88 -3.39 -11.65
CA LYS A 107 4.75 -4.67 -10.94
C LYS A 107 3.30 -5.13 -11.05
N GLN A 108 3.11 -6.39 -11.39
CA GLN A 108 1.80 -7.01 -11.33
C GLN A 108 1.51 -7.36 -9.86
N VAL A 109 0.37 -6.89 -9.36
CA VAL A 109 -0.08 -7.14 -7.99
C VAL A 109 -1.41 -7.89 -8.07
N THR A 110 -1.45 -9.06 -7.46
CA THR A 110 -2.66 -9.86 -7.33
C THR A 110 -3.12 -9.80 -5.89
N VAL A 111 -4.36 -9.38 -5.68
CA VAL A 111 -5.04 -9.38 -4.38
C VAL A 111 -6.22 -10.33 -4.45
N GLN A 112 -6.35 -11.19 -3.45
CA GLN A 112 -7.44 -12.17 -3.40
C GLN A 112 -8.27 -11.92 -2.13
N PRO A 113 -9.56 -11.57 -2.27
CA PRO A 113 -10.46 -11.48 -1.12
C PRO A 113 -10.62 -12.84 -0.46
N SER A 114 -10.64 -12.90 0.87
CA SER A 114 -10.81 -14.18 1.59
C SER A 114 -12.19 -14.81 1.38
N GLU A 115 -13.18 -14.01 0.99
CA GLU A 115 -14.58 -14.43 0.81
C GLU A 115 -14.93 -14.79 -0.64
N THR A 116 -14.01 -14.58 -1.59
CA THR A 116 -14.22 -14.87 -3.02
C THR A 116 -13.11 -15.76 -3.57
N THR A 117 -13.46 -16.59 -4.55
CA THR A 117 -12.47 -17.42 -5.25
C THR A 117 -11.73 -16.65 -6.35
N GLU A 118 -12.23 -15.48 -6.73
CA GLU A 118 -11.66 -14.68 -7.83
C GLU A 118 -10.61 -13.71 -7.29
N ALA A 119 -9.36 -13.96 -7.67
CA ALA A 119 -8.25 -13.04 -7.43
C ALA A 119 -8.31 -11.88 -8.43
N ALA A 120 -8.26 -10.65 -7.92
CA ALA A 120 -8.16 -9.45 -8.74
C ALA A 120 -6.69 -9.14 -8.99
N THR A 121 -6.33 -8.91 -10.24
CA THR A 121 -4.97 -8.56 -10.63
C THR A 121 -4.94 -7.16 -11.20
N VAL A 122 -3.95 -6.36 -10.81
CA VAL A 122 -3.73 -5.01 -11.33
C VAL A 122 -2.25 -4.76 -11.56
N LEU A 123 -1.93 -3.70 -12.30
CA LEU A 123 -0.57 -3.28 -12.55
C LEU A 123 -0.25 -2.02 -11.75
N LEU A 124 0.71 -2.13 -10.83
CA LEU A 124 1.24 -1.02 -10.05
C LEU A 124 2.41 -0.38 -10.80
N LEU A 125 2.23 0.88 -11.22
CA LEU A 125 3.22 1.68 -11.91
C LEU A 125 3.84 2.71 -10.96
N LEU A 126 5.15 2.65 -10.82
CA LEU A 126 5.96 3.69 -10.18
C LEU A 126 6.78 4.46 -11.20
N ILE A 127 6.75 5.77 -11.07
CA ILE A 127 7.58 6.71 -11.84
C ILE A 127 8.36 7.54 -10.83
N LEU A 128 9.68 7.47 -10.92
CA LEU A 128 10.62 8.21 -10.10
C LEU A 128 11.34 9.23 -10.95
N THR A 129 11.52 10.44 -10.41
CA THR A 129 12.35 11.47 -11.01
C THR A 129 13.29 12.00 -9.96
N ALA A 130 14.60 11.90 -10.20
CA ALA A 130 15.60 12.54 -9.35
C ALA A 130 15.49 14.07 -9.50
N GLU A 131 15.45 14.79 -8.37
CA GLU A 131 15.48 16.25 -8.32
C GLU A 131 16.84 16.74 -7.80
N ALA A 132 17.17 18.02 -8.04
CA ALA A 132 18.50 18.58 -7.79
C ALA A 132 18.91 18.71 -6.30
N ASP A 133 18.03 18.33 -5.37
CA ASP A 133 18.19 18.48 -3.92
C ASP A 133 18.20 17.14 -3.17
N ASP A 134 18.71 16.08 -3.82
CA ASP A 134 18.75 14.71 -3.30
C ASP A 134 17.38 14.16 -2.88
N ARG A 135 16.31 14.73 -3.46
CA ARG A 135 14.95 14.21 -3.33
C ARG A 135 14.51 13.53 -4.60
N PHE A 136 13.55 12.64 -4.38
CA PHE A 136 12.86 11.92 -5.43
C PHE A 136 11.44 12.43 -5.49
N ALA A 137 11.01 12.77 -6.69
CA ALA A 137 9.59 12.91 -6.95
C ALA A 137 9.03 11.56 -7.37
N VAL A 138 7.98 11.12 -6.67
CA VAL A 138 7.33 9.83 -6.88
C VAL A 138 5.92 10.07 -7.41
N ARG A 139 5.59 9.35 -8.48
CA ARG A 139 4.21 9.17 -8.95
C ARG A 139 3.87 7.69 -8.90
N VAL A 140 2.70 7.39 -8.34
CA VAL A 140 2.18 6.04 -8.18
C VAL A 140 0.83 5.96 -8.88
N ARG A 141 0.71 5.02 -9.81
CA ARG A 141 -0.50 4.79 -10.60
C ARG A 141 -0.86 3.31 -10.56
N VAL A 142 -2.15 3.02 -10.59
CA VAL A 142 -2.65 1.66 -10.83
C VAL A 142 -3.34 1.63 -12.18
N LEU A 143 -3.03 0.61 -12.97
CA LEU A 143 -3.60 0.30 -14.27
C LEU A 143 -4.32 -1.06 -14.20
N PRO A 144 -5.33 -1.30 -15.03
CA PRO A 144 -5.97 -2.61 -15.13
C PRO A 144 -4.97 -3.67 -15.57
N ASN A 145 -5.33 -4.94 -15.36
CA ASN A 145 -4.53 -6.05 -15.86
C ASN A 145 -4.48 -6.05 -17.39
N VAL A 146 -3.49 -6.75 -17.95
CA VAL A 146 -3.36 -6.91 -19.40
C VAL A 146 -4.63 -7.56 -19.97
N GLY A 147 -5.27 -6.88 -20.92
CA GLY A 147 -6.50 -7.34 -21.57
C GLY A 147 -7.79 -6.92 -20.87
N GLU A 148 -7.71 -6.22 -19.74
CA GLU A 148 -8.86 -5.65 -19.04
C GLU A 148 -8.99 -4.15 -19.33
N PRO A 149 -10.19 -3.64 -19.69
CA PRO A 149 -10.37 -2.25 -20.08
C PRO A 149 -10.46 -1.29 -18.90
N PHE A 150 -10.85 -1.79 -17.72
CA PHE A 150 -11.14 -0.98 -16.53
C PHE A 150 -10.59 -1.64 -15.27
N LEU A 151 -10.32 -0.81 -14.26
CA LEU A 151 -9.93 -1.28 -12.95
C LEU A 151 -11.08 -2.06 -12.28
N PRO A 152 -10.75 -3.01 -11.39
CA PRO A 152 -11.73 -3.62 -10.51
C PRO A 152 -12.54 -2.56 -9.75
N ALA A 153 -13.84 -2.82 -9.59
CA ALA A 153 -14.71 -1.94 -8.80
C ALA A 153 -14.21 -1.85 -7.35
N ASN A 154 -14.49 -0.71 -6.70
CA ASN A 154 -14.11 -0.43 -5.31
C ASN A 154 -12.61 -0.44 -5.01
N LEU A 155 -11.73 -0.57 -6.00
CA LEU A 155 -10.29 -0.54 -5.79
C LEU A 155 -9.88 0.79 -5.17
N ASN A 156 -9.20 0.76 -4.03
CA ASN A 156 -8.63 1.91 -3.36
C ASN A 156 -7.10 1.84 -3.36
N LEU A 157 -6.47 2.89 -3.86
CA LEU A 157 -5.02 3.07 -3.83
C LEU A 157 -4.67 4.09 -2.75
N SER A 158 -3.81 3.72 -1.81
CA SER A 158 -3.42 4.57 -0.67
C SER A 158 -1.91 4.67 -0.51
N LEU A 159 -1.45 5.85 -0.10
CA LEU A 159 -0.11 6.09 0.44
C LEU A 159 -0.19 6.09 1.96
N LEU A 160 0.65 5.29 2.59
CA LEU A 160 0.72 5.11 4.03
C LEU A 160 2.08 5.58 4.55
N SER A 161 2.07 6.17 5.75
CA SER A 161 3.30 6.35 6.54
C SER A 161 3.87 4.99 6.94
N ALA A 162 5.18 4.79 6.78
CA ALA A 162 5.82 3.56 7.24
C ALA A 162 5.76 3.43 8.76
N GLU A 163 5.95 4.55 9.48
CA GLU A 163 6.05 4.59 10.94
C GLU A 163 4.70 4.52 11.66
N SER A 164 3.72 5.31 11.21
CA SER A 164 2.43 5.47 11.90
C SER A 164 1.29 4.68 11.29
N GLU A 165 1.51 4.08 10.10
CA GLU A 165 0.48 3.45 9.27
C GLU A 165 -0.67 4.38 8.84
N GLU A 166 -0.51 5.69 9.06
CA GLU A 166 -1.53 6.66 8.70
C GLU A 166 -1.66 6.79 7.19
N VAL A 167 -2.90 6.83 6.70
CA VAL A 167 -3.20 7.10 5.29
C VAL A 167 -2.93 8.57 4.99
N LEU A 168 -1.81 8.83 4.31
CA LEU A 168 -1.40 10.18 3.91
C LEU A 168 -2.14 10.65 2.66
N GLN A 169 -2.47 9.72 1.74
CA GLN A 169 -3.25 9.97 0.54
C GLN A 169 -4.06 8.73 0.15
N SER A 170 -5.23 8.92 -0.46
CA SER A 170 -6.07 7.83 -0.95
C SER A 170 -6.83 8.25 -2.19
N VAL A 171 -7.05 7.33 -3.12
CA VAL A 171 -7.92 7.50 -4.30
C VAL A 171 -8.63 6.19 -4.61
N GLN A 172 -9.95 6.26 -4.78
CA GLN A 172 -10.79 5.12 -5.10
C GLN A 172 -11.18 5.13 -6.58
N ALA A 173 -11.07 3.97 -7.23
CA ALA A 173 -11.50 3.72 -8.59
C ALA A 173 -13.03 3.78 -8.72
N ARG A 174 -13.48 4.31 -9.85
CA ARG A 174 -14.86 4.30 -10.31
C ARG A 174 -15.05 3.21 -11.36
N SER A 175 -16.30 2.88 -11.65
CA SER A 175 -16.69 1.74 -12.51
C SER A 175 -16.14 1.74 -13.94
N GLN A 176 -15.61 2.85 -14.43
CA GLN A 176 -15.04 3.00 -15.78
C GLN A 176 -13.64 3.64 -15.75
N ASP A 177 -13.00 3.70 -14.58
CA ASP A 177 -11.63 4.20 -14.51
C ASP A 177 -10.69 3.16 -15.13
N ASN A 178 -10.04 3.55 -16.22
CA ASN A 178 -8.95 2.77 -16.84
C ASN A 178 -7.59 3.01 -16.14
N SER A 179 -7.58 3.87 -15.11
CA SER A 179 -6.45 4.05 -14.20
C SER A 179 -6.82 4.97 -13.05
N ILE A 180 -6.09 4.87 -11.94
CA ILE A 180 -6.12 5.85 -10.84
C ILE A 180 -4.71 6.22 -10.41
N GLN A 181 -4.51 7.42 -9.88
CA GLN A 181 -3.20 7.93 -9.50
C GLN A 181 -3.27 8.73 -8.20
N LEU A 182 -2.26 8.53 -7.35
CA LEU A 182 -2.03 9.41 -6.20
C LEU A 182 -1.52 10.78 -6.66
N ARG A 183 -1.59 11.78 -5.77
CA ARG A 183 -0.95 13.07 -6.04
C ARG A 183 0.56 12.87 -5.98
N ARG A 184 1.28 13.46 -6.94
CA ARG A 184 2.75 13.47 -6.94
C ARG A 184 3.26 13.96 -5.58
N PHE A 185 4.19 13.21 -4.99
CA PHE A 185 4.84 13.60 -3.73
C PHE A 185 6.36 13.56 -3.88
N ARG A 186 7.05 14.17 -2.92
CA ARG A 186 8.51 14.21 -2.85
C ARG A 186 8.97 13.59 -1.55
N CYS A 187 10.07 12.86 -1.61
CA CYS A 187 10.69 12.22 -0.47
C CYS A 187 12.22 12.33 -0.57
N ALA A 188 12.88 12.48 0.57
CA ALA A 188 14.33 12.46 0.66
C ALA A 188 14.83 11.01 0.73
N ILE A 189 16.10 10.79 0.40
CA ILE A 189 16.78 9.50 0.63
C ILE A 189 16.61 9.07 2.09
N GLY A 190 16.34 7.78 2.30
CA GLY A 190 16.05 7.17 3.59
C GLY A 190 14.59 7.24 4.01
N THR A 191 13.74 8.03 3.33
CA THR A 191 12.31 8.10 3.64
C THR A 191 11.65 6.75 3.32
N GLN A 192 10.90 6.22 4.28
CA GLN A 192 10.11 5.01 4.10
C GLN A 192 8.63 5.35 3.91
N PHE A 193 7.97 4.62 3.01
CA PHE A 193 6.53 4.72 2.81
C PHE A 193 5.97 3.40 2.31
N ARG A 194 4.65 3.24 2.41
CA ARG A 194 3.94 2.06 1.92
C ARG A 194 2.87 2.46 0.93
N ILE A 195 2.70 1.63 -0.10
CA ILE A 195 1.58 1.73 -1.04
C ILE A 195 0.65 0.57 -0.77
N GLN A 196 -0.61 0.88 -0.52
CA GLN A 196 -1.66 -0.11 -0.33
C GLN A 196 -2.62 -0.09 -1.50
N ILE A 197 -2.94 -1.28 -1.99
CA ILE A 197 -4.00 -1.55 -2.95
C ILE A 197 -5.04 -2.40 -2.22
N ALA A 198 -6.24 -1.85 -2.01
CA ALA A 198 -7.33 -2.56 -1.36
C ALA A 198 -8.49 -2.74 -2.33
N ILE A 199 -9.10 -3.93 -2.34
CA ILE A 199 -10.30 -4.24 -3.12
C ILE A 199 -11.23 -5.01 -2.19
N ASP A 200 -12.37 -4.40 -1.84
CA ASP A 200 -13.29 -4.90 -0.82
C ASP A 200 -12.55 -5.25 0.50
N THR A 201 -12.41 -6.54 0.81
CA THR A 201 -11.67 -7.04 2.01
C THR A 201 -10.23 -7.44 1.72
N ALA A 202 -9.83 -7.52 0.45
CA ALA A 202 -8.47 -7.88 0.05
C ALA A 202 -7.53 -6.68 0.14
N ILE A 203 -6.32 -6.90 0.65
CA ILE A 203 -5.31 -5.85 0.79
C ILE A 203 -3.97 -6.38 0.28
N GLY A 204 -3.35 -5.66 -0.64
CA GLY A 204 -1.95 -5.82 -1.04
C GLY A 204 -1.15 -4.60 -0.61
N VAL A 205 0.02 -4.80 0.00
CA VAL A 205 0.89 -3.73 0.47
C VAL A 205 2.29 -3.92 -0.11
N GLU A 206 2.86 -2.82 -0.61
CA GLU A 206 4.24 -2.73 -1.07
C GLU A 206 4.98 -1.70 -0.22
N SER A 207 6.16 -2.08 0.29
CA SER A 207 6.99 -1.24 1.15
C SER A 207 8.17 -0.68 0.38
N PHE A 208 8.45 0.60 0.55
CA PHE A 208 9.49 1.33 -0.16
C PHE A 208 10.38 2.09 0.80
N VAL A 209 11.66 2.11 0.48
CA VAL A 209 12.64 3.07 1.01
C VAL A 209 13.27 3.80 -0.17
N VAL A 210 13.42 5.12 -0.05
CA VAL A 210 14.09 5.94 -1.06
C VAL A 210 15.59 5.80 -0.93
#